data_AF-A0A1Q4NV41-F1
#
_entry.id   AF-A0A1Q4NV41-F1
#
_cell.length_a   1.000
_cell.length_b   1.000
_cell.length_c   1.000
_cell.angle_alpha   90.00
_cell.angle_beta   90.00
_cell.angle_gamma   90.00
#
_symmetry.space_group_name_H-M   'P 1'
#
loop_
_entity.id
_entity.type
_entity.pdbx_description
1 polymer ?
#
loop_
_entity_poly.entity_id
_entity_poly.type
_entity_poly.pdbx_seq_one_letter_code
_entity_poly.pdbx_strand_id
1 'polypeptide(L)'
;MTTCSERFLSYDDICKRPAFDQNYEISPDNFHKLIGKYSFKERHICQVRTNKGICYQKHNNGWLGVSQEGVEALIGCDCAVNYFSAHDDFIREKNRVNDELDRKEAFEKMSLLLEKKLETASYIVDLEKTAKEVEGKVSEIYNTFPNEVLSFLYDAQRTNNWDVFIDVQKFKTVEDENGESFTQESWVKSKLGKVSTISPSMDLKRLLDNVTDLRKFYNSFATVRPDDLADIKTPKLKKQVKRLGLKDEYAQLIVKYNEEVSAFLKESNMEFLIYVCDSNKEQFLTTQALMRLSGLKAAHSTYIDKRLKSIKDKMEKLFGGDYIRKSVR
;
A
#
# COMPACT_ATOMS: atom_id res chain seq x y z
N MET A 1 -31.29 -32.57 7.04
CA MET A 1 -30.51 -31.73 6.11
C MET A 1 -30.04 -30.53 6.89
N THR A 2 -28.75 -30.44 7.20
CA THR A 2 -28.16 -29.31 7.93
C THR A 2 -28.24 -28.09 7.00
N THR A 3 -29.21 -27.21 7.23
CA THR A 3 -29.40 -26.00 6.42
C THR A 3 -28.19 -25.09 6.60
N CYS A 4 -27.31 -25.05 5.61
CA CYS A 4 -26.19 -24.11 5.57
C CYS A 4 -26.73 -22.70 5.40
N SER A 5 -26.22 -21.76 6.18
CA SER A 5 -26.56 -20.35 6.04
C SER A 5 -26.23 -19.83 4.64
N GLU A 6 -27.11 -18.99 4.10
CA GLU A 6 -27.00 -18.46 2.74
C GLU A 6 -26.60 -16.98 2.71
N ARG A 7 -25.94 -16.56 1.63
CA ARG A 7 -25.62 -15.15 1.35
C ARG A 7 -26.39 -14.71 0.12
N PHE A 8 -27.31 -13.78 0.31
CA PHE A 8 -28.15 -13.25 -0.78
C PHE A 8 -27.56 -11.94 -1.32
N LEU A 9 -27.33 -11.88 -2.63
CA LEU A 9 -26.80 -10.69 -3.31
C LEU A 9 -27.88 -9.96 -4.14
N SER A 10 -29.01 -10.60 -4.40
CA SER A 10 -30.17 -10.03 -5.09
C SER A 10 -31.44 -10.19 -4.26
N TYR A 11 -32.30 -9.17 -4.28
CA TYR A 11 -33.62 -9.25 -3.67
C TYR A 11 -34.53 -10.24 -4.41
N ASP A 12 -34.40 -10.33 -5.73
CA ASP A 12 -35.16 -11.28 -6.55
C ASP A 12 -34.94 -12.73 -6.12
N ASP A 13 -33.75 -13.07 -5.63
CA ASP A 13 -33.44 -14.41 -5.13
C ASP A 13 -34.25 -14.73 -3.87
N ILE A 14 -34.54 -13.73 -3.04
CA ILE A 14 -35.41 -13.86 -1.88
C ILE A 14 -36.87 -13.92 -2.30
N CYS A 15 -37.31 -13.08 -3.25
CA CYS A 15 -38.69 -13.08 -3.74
C CYS A 15 -39.12 -14.41 -4.39
N LYS A 16 -38.17 -15.17 -4.94
CA LYS A 16 -38.44 -16.51 -5.50
C LYS A 16 -38.65 -17.59 -4.43
N ARG A 17 -38.35 -17.30 -3.17
CA ARG A 17 -38.46 -18.28 -2.08
C ARG A 17 -39.95 -18.46 -1.72
N PRO A 18 -40.48 -19.70 -1.73
CA PRO A 18 -41.91 -19.93 -1.49
C PRO A 18 -42.43 -19.45 -0.13
N ALA A 19 -41.55 -19.37 0.87
CA ALA A 19 -41.90 -18.95 2.22
C ALA A 19 -41.73 -17.43 2.44
N PHE A 20 -41.21 -16.68 1.47
CA PHE A 20 -41.06 -15.24 1.58
C PHE A 20 -42.36 -14.51 1.28
N ASP A 21 -42.79 -13.67 2.22
CA ASP A 21 -43.92 -12.78 2.04
C ASP A 21 -43.48 -11.33 2.26
N GLN A 22 -43.62 -10.52 1.23
CA GLN A 22 -43.22 -9.11 1.21
C GLN A 22 -44.05 -8.24 2.19
N ASN A 23 -45.24 -8.69 2.56
CA ASN A 23 -46.15 -7.96 3.44
C ASN A 23 -46.11 -8.48 4.88
N TYR A 24 -45.35 -9.54 5.15
CA TYR A 24 -45.25 -10.11 6.49
C TYR A 24 -44.49 -9.19 7.44
N GLU A 25 -44.85 -9.26 8.73
CA GLU A 25 -44.25 -8.46 9.79
C GLU A 25 -43.47 -9.33 10.77
N ILE A 26 -42.19 -9.03 10.98
CA ILE A 26 -41.34 -9.77 11.91
C ILE A 26 -40.98 -8.91 13.13
N SER A 27 -41.04 -9.50 14.32
CA SER A 27 -40.67 -8.88 15.59
C SER A 27 -39.88 -9.88 16.42
N PRO A 28 -39.27 -9.45 17.55
CA PRO A 28 -38.67 -10.38 18.49
C PRO A 28 -39.65 -11.47 18.95
N ASP A 29 -40.92 -11.13 19.18
CA ASP A 29 -41.93 -12.05 19.73
C ASP A 29 -42.28 -13.21 18.79
N ASN A 30 -42.28 -12.97 17.48
CA ASN A 30 -42.63 -13.98 16.47
C ASN A 30 -41.41 -14.54 15.73
N PHE A 31 -40.20 -14.19 16.14
CA PHE A 31 -38.96 -14.66 15.54
C PHE A 31 -38.68 -16.12 15.89
N HIS A 32 -38.18 -16.87 14.91
CA HIS A 32 -37.76 -18.26 15.10
C HIS A 32 -36.27 -18.47 14.80
N LYS A 33 -35.83 -18.15 13.57
CA LYS A 33 -34.44 -18.40 13.15
C LYS A 33 -33.99 -17.49 12.02
N LEU A 34 -32.70 -17.51 11.69
CA LEU A 34 -32.16 -16.86 10.50
C LEU A 34 -31.81 -17.87 9.41
N ILE A 35 -32.19 -17.56 8.17
CA ILE A 35 -31.76 -18.31 6.98
C ILE A 35 -30.36 -17.87 6.53
N GLY A 36 -30.09 -16.57 6.60
CA GLY A 36 -28.89 -16.02 6.02
C GLY A 36 -28.77 -14.51 6.10
N LYS A 37 -27.73 -14.00 5.46
CA LYS A 37 -27.42 -12.57 5.39
C LYS A 37 -27.60 -12.08 3.97
N TYR A 38 -28.12 -10.87 3.81
CA TYR A 38 -28.20 -10.24 2.50
C TYR A 38 -27.40 -8.95 2.41
N SER A 39 -26.95 -8.65 1.18
CA SER A 39 -26.29 -7.41 0.80
C SER A 39 -26.60 -7.11 -0.66
N PHE A 40 -27.67 -6.36 -0.89
CA PHE A 40 -28.19 -6.00 -2.19
C PHE A 40 -27.53 -4.74 -2.77
N LYS A 41 -27.66 -4.57 -4.09
CA LYS A 41 -27.32 -3.32 -4.77
C LYS A 41 -28.37 -2.24 -4.47
N GLU A 42 -29.65 -2.61 -4.49
CA GLU A 42 -30.78 -1.71 -4.29
C GLU A 42 -31.28 -1.75 -2.85
N ARG A 43 -31.99 -0.69 -2.43
CA ARG A 43 -32.56 -0.61 -1.08
C ARG A 43 -34.03 -1.06 -1.09
N HIS A 44 -34.35 -2.00 -0.21
CA HIS A 44 -35.67 -2.58 -0.02
C HIS A 44 -36.22 -2.27 1.37
N ILE A 45 -37.53 -2.43 1.51
CA ILE A 45 -38.29 -2.04 2.69
C ILE A 45 -38.04 -3.02 3.85
N CYS A 46 -37.78 -2.48 5.04
CA CYS A 46 -37.70 -3.25 6.27
C CYS A 46 -39.08 -3.74 6.74
N GLN A 47 -39.16 -5.01 7.12
CA GLN A 47 -40.38 -5.68 7.57
C GLN A 47 -40.45 -5.81 9.11
N VAL A 48 -39.55 -5.15 9.82
CA VAL A 48 -39.51 -5.21 11.30
C VAL A 48 -40.64 -4.38 11.91
N ARG A 49 -41.44 -5.00 12.76
CA ARG A 49 -42.42 -4.32 13.61
C ARG A 49 -41.70 -3.58 14.74
N THR A 50 -42.01 -2.29 14.87
CA THR A 50 -41.50 -1.39 15.91
C THR A 50 -42.64 -0.93 16.81
N ASN A 51 -42.32 -0.20 17.87
CA ASN A 51 -43.31 0.42 18.76
C ASN A 51 -44.25 1.42 18.05
N LYS A 52 -43.91 1.85 16.83
CA LYS A 52 -44.71 2.79 16.00
C LYS A 52 -45.35 2.13 14.78
N GLY A 53 -45.40 0.79 14.74
CA GLY A 53 -45.80 0.00 13.57
C GLY A 53 -44.59 -0.51 12.78
N ILE A 54 -44.80 -1.00 11.55
CA ILE A 54 -43.70 -1.50 10.70
C ILE A 54 -42.72 -0.38 10.37
N CYS A 55 -41.43 -0.69 10.40
CA CYS A 55 -40.35 0.27 10.19
C CYS A 55 -40.43 0.97 8.81
N TYR A 56 -40.66 0.22 7.73
CA TYR A 56 -40.69 0.65 6.34
C TYR A 56 -39.44 1.38 5.79
N GLN A 57 -38.38 1.55 6.59
CA GLN A 57 -37.15 2.18 6.15
C GLN A 57 -36.43 1.32 5.11
N LYS A 58 -35.88 1.99 4.10
CA LYS A 58 -35.16 1.33 3.01
C LYS A 58 -33.72 1.02 3.41
N HIS A 59 -33.32 -0.24 3.33
CA HIS A 59 -31.94 -0.70 3.54
C HIS A 59 -31.53 -1.68 2.44
N ASN A 60 -30.22 -1.87 2.26
CA ASN A 60 -29.69 -2.83 1.30
C ASN A 60 -28.94 -3.99 1.98
N ASN A 61 -28.85 -4.03 3.30
CA ASN A 61 -28.15 -5.07 4.04
C ASN A 61 -28.87 -5.44 5.34
N GLY A 62 -28.71 -6.69 5.76
CA GLY A 62 -29.37 -7.24 6.94
C GLY A 62 -29.49 -8.76 6.87
N TRP A 63 -30.54 -9.31 7.48
CA TRP A 63 -30.75 -10.75 7.59
C TRP A 63 -32.15 -11.18 7.13
N LEU A 64 -32.22 -12.37 6.52
CA LEU A 64 -33.48 -13.03 6.22
C LEU A 64 -33.88 -13.88 7.43
N GLY A 65 -34.93 -13.47 8.13
CA GLY A 65 -35.47 -14.17 9.28
C GLY A 65 -36.67 -15.02 8.92
N VAL A 66 -36.92 -16.06 9.72
CA VAL A 66 -38.13 -16.89 9.67
C VAL A 66 -38.92 -16.65 10.94
N SER A 67 -40.23 -16.47 10.80
CA SER A 67 -41.13 -16.43 11.94
C SER A 67 -41.43 -17.81 12.51
N GLN A 68 -42.08 -17.86 13.67
CA GLN A 68 -42.59 -19.10 14.27
C GLN A 68 -43.63 -19.80 13.38
N GLU A 69 -44.29 -19.06 12.49
CA GLU A 69 -45.24 -19.57 11.50
C GLU A 69 -44.55 -20.08 10.22
N GLY A 70 -43.22 -19.97 10.13
CA GLY A 70 -42.44 -20.42 8.98
C GLY A 70 -42.35 -19.39 7.84
N VAL A 71 -42.83 -18.16 8.04
CA VAL A 71 -42.80 -17.10 7.01
C VAL A 71 -41.47 -16.36 7.05
N GLU A 72 -40.87 -16.15 5.89
CA GLU A 72 -39.59 -15.46 5.73
C GLU A 72 -39.80 -13.95 5.51
N ALA A 73 -39.04 -13.11 6.21
CA ALA A 73 -39.13 -11.66 6.15
C ALA A 73 -37.78 -10.96 6.32
N LEU A 74 -37.65 -9.76 5.76
CA LEU A 74 -36.44 -8.94 5.81
C LEU A 74 -36.28 -8.23 7.16
N ILE A 75 -35.12 -8.43 7.79
CA ILE A 75 -34.68 -7.69 8.97
C ILE A 75 -33.52 -6.78 8.56
N GLY A 76 -33.74 -5.46 8.54
CA GLY A 76 -32.71 -4.46 8.23
C GLY A 76 -31.59 -4.40 9.27
N CYS A 77 -30.38 -4.02 8.85
CA CYS A 77 -29.21 -3.98 9.75
C CYS A 77 -29.43 -3.13 11.00
N ASP A 78 -30.01 -1.94 10.83
CA ASP A 78 -30.26 -1.00 11.92
C ASP A 78 -31.38 -1.52 12.83
N CYS A 79 -32.42 -2.12 12.25
CA CYS A 79 -33.52 -2.70 13.00
C CYS A 79 -33.08 -3.93 13.81
N ALA A 80 -32.17 -4.75 13.29
CA ALA A 80 -31.59 -5.86 14.04
C ALA A 80 -30.86 -5.36 15.29
N VAL A 81 -30.16 -4.22 15.22
CA VAL A 81 -29.47 -3.62 16.38
C VAL A 81 -30.46 -2.96 17.32
N ASN A 82 -31.44 -2.23 16.81
CA ASN A 82 -32.34 -1.42 17.64
C ASN A 82 -33.45 -2.23 18.31
N TYR A 83 -33.90 -3.32 17.68
CA TYR A 83 -35.07 -4.08 18.13
C TYR A 83 -34.78 -5.53 18.51
N PHE A 84 -33.71 -6.13 17.99
CA PHE A 84 -33.35 -7.54 18.26
C PHE A 84 -32.08 -7.71 19.11
N SER A 85 -31.40 -6.62 19.50
CA SER A 85 -30.11 -6.70 20.21
C SER A 85 -30.18 -7.29 21.62
N ALA A 86 -31.35 -7.32 22.23
CA ALA A 86 -31.60 -7.96 23.54
C ALA A 86 -32.26 -9.34 23.41
N HIS A 87 -32.49 -9.84 22.19
CA HIS A 87 -33.16 -11.11 21.97
C HIS A 87 -32.13 -12.24 21.82
N ASP A 88 -31.98 -13.08 22.84
CA ASP A 88 -30.95 -14.12 22.91
C ASP A 88 -30.94 -15.07 21.71
N ASP A 89 -32.12 -15.52 21.25
CA ASP A 89 -32.19 -16.41 20.09
C ASP A 89 -31.74 -15.72 18.80
N PHE A 90 -32.01 -14.42 18.65
CA PHE A 90 -31.59 -13.67 17.47
C PHE A 90 -30.08 -13.48 17.49
N ILE A 91 -29.50 -13.17 18.66
CA ILE A 91 -28.05 -13.05 18.84
C ILE A 91 -27.36 -14.38 18.52
N ARG A 92 -27.88 -15.49 19.05
CA ARG A 92 -27.37 -16.84 18.79
C ARG A 92 -27.41 -17.18 17.31
N GLU A 93 -28.55 -16.96 16.65
CA GLU A 93 -28.72 -17.23 15.22
C GLU A 93 -27.87 -16.31 14.34
N LYS A 94 -27.75 -15.03 14.69
CA LYS A 94 -26.88 -14.08 14.00
C LYS A 94 -25.43 -14.54 14.05
N ASN A 95 -24.96 -14.98 15.22
CA ASN A 95 -23.59 -15.50 15.38
C ASN A 95 -23.41 -16.79 14.59
N ARG A 96 -24.34 -17.75 14.69
CA ARG A 96 -24.33 -19.00 13.90
C ARG A 96 -24.23 -18.72 12.39
N VAL A 97 -25.11 -17.86 11.86
CA VAL A 97 -25.13 -17.49 10.44
C VAL A 97 -23.82 -16.85 10.02
N ASN A 98 -23.30 -15.89 10.80
CA ASN A 98 -22.03 -15.24 10.47
C ASN A 98 -20.87 -16.25 10.51
N ASP A 99 -20.81 -17.13 11.50
CA ASP A 99 -19.76 -18.14 11.63
C ASP A 99 -19.77 -19.15 10.49
N GLU A 100 -20.96 -19.60 10.07
CA GLU A 100 -21.13 -20.50 8.93
C GLU A 100 -20.73 -19.84 7.60
N LEU A 101 -21.15 -18.59 7.37
CA LEU A 101 -20.79 -17.83 6.17
C LEU A 101 -19.30 -17.51 6.12
N ASP A 102 -18.72 -17.08 7.24
CA ASP A 102 -17.28 -16.82 7.37
C ASP A 102 -16.46 -18.08 7.14
N ARG A 103 -16.94 -19.23 7.64
CA ARG A 103 -16.30 -20.52 7.41
C ARG A 103 -16.36 -20.90 5.93
N LYS A 104 -17.52 -20.79 5.30
CA LYS A 104 -17.70 -21.10 3.87
C LYS A 104 -16.77 -20.25 3.00
N GLU A 105 -16.77 -18.93 3.22
CA GLU A 105 -15.91 -18.00 2.47
C GLU A 105 -14.41 -18.30 2.68
N ALA A 106 -14.00 -18.56 3.91
CA ALA A 106 -12.60 -18.91 4.20
C ALA A 106 -12.20 -20.25 3.58
N PHE A 107 -13.09 -21.24 3.61
CA PHE A 107 -12.86 -22.55 3.01
C PHE A 107 -12.72 -22.45 1.49
N GLU A 108 -13.65 -21.80 0.80
CA GLU A 108 -13.60 -21.57 -0.65
C GLU A 108 -12.30 -20.89 -1.09
N LYS A 109 -11.88 -19.84 -0.36
CA LYS A 109 -10.61 -19.14 -0.63
C LYS A 109 -9.39 -20.06 -0.44
N MET A 110 -9.39 -20.89 0.60
CA MET A 110 -8.30 -21.84 0.86
C MET A 110 -8.23 -22.93 -0.19
N SER A 111 -9.38 -23.50 -0.58
CA SER A 111 -9.47 -24.50 -1.64
C SER A 111 -8.92 -23.97 -2.96
N LEU A 112 -9.33 -22.77 -3.37
CA LEU A 112 -8.81 -22.12 -4.57
C LEU A 112 -7.29 -21.92 -4.52
N LEU A 113 -6.72 -21.58 -3.36
CA LEU A 113 -5.28 -21.42 -3.18
C LEU A 113 -4.53 -22.76 -3.25
N LEU A 114 -5.14 -23.87 -2.84
CA LEU A 114 -4.58 -25.22 -2.99
C LEU A 114 -4.68 -25.73 -4.44
N GLU A 115 -5.78 -25.43 -5.14
CA GLU A 115 -5.93 -25.76 -6.56
C GLU A 115 -4.83 -25.09 -7.37
N LYS A 116 -4.57 -23.80 -7.11
CA LYS A 116 -3.53 -23.00 -7.78
C LYS A 116 -2.17 -23.08 -7.09
N LYS A 117 -1.86 -24.20 -6.43
CA LYS A 117 -0.69 -24.25 -5.53
C LYS A 117 0.65 -24.04 -6.22
N LEU A 118 0.83 -24.63 -7.41
CA LEU A 118 2.07 -24.52 -8.16
C LEU A 118 2.26 -23.10 -8.73
N GLU A 119 1.19 -22.53 -9.29
CA GLU A 119 1.18 -21.16 -9.82
C GLU A 119 1.49 -20.15 -8.71
N THR A 120 0.82 -20.29 -7.55
CA THR A 120 1.01 -19.37 -6.43
C THR A 120 2.39 -19.55 -5.79
N ALA A 121 2.92 -20.77 -5.71
CA ALA A 121 4.29 -21.00 -5.24
C ALA A 121 5.31 -20.32 -6.15
N SER A 122 5.20 -20.50 -7.47
CA SER A 122 6.08 -19.86 -8.46
C SER A 122 6.01 -18.34 -8.33
N TYR A 123 4.79 -17.80 -8.25
CA TYR A 123 4.57 -16.37 -8.09
C TYR A 123 5.27 -15.79 -6.85
N ILE A 124 5.19 -16.47 -5.69
CA ILE A 124 5.85 -16.02 -4.46
C ILE A 124 7.39 -16.12 -4.56
N VAL A 125 7.92 -17.13 -5.27
CA VAL A 125 9.36 -17.24 -5.52
C VAL A 125 9.85 -16.09 -6.39
N ASP A 126 9.14 -15.78 -7.47
CA ASP A 126 9.46 -14.64 -8.34
C ASP A 126 9.36 -13.32 -7.57
N LEU A 127 8.33 -13.17 -6.72
CA LEU A 127 8.13 -12.02 -5.86
C LEU A 127 9.33 -11.80 -4.91
N GLU A 128 9.81 -12.86 -4.26
CA GLU A 128 10.98 -12.79 -3.37
C GLU A 128 12.25 -12.44 -4.15
N LYS A 129 12.43 -13.00 -5.35
CA LYS A 129 13.56 -12.67 -6.21
C LYS A 129 13.56 -11.18 -6.56
N THR A 130 12.42 -10.63 -7.00
CA THR A 130 12.31 -9.20 -7.29
C THR A 130 12.53 -8.35 -6.04
N ALA A 131 11.96 -8.73 -4.89
CA ALA A 131 12.19 -8.03 -3.62
C ALA A 131 13.69 -7.96 -3.28
N LYS A 132 14.41 -9.07 -3.45
CA LYS A 132 15.85 -9.17 -3.19
C LYS A 132 16.68 -8.30 -4.16
N GLU A 133 16.30 -8.25 -5.43
CA GLU A 133 16.96 -7.39 -6.42
C GLU A 133 16.77 -5.91 -6.08
N VAL A 134 15.56 -5.50 -5.67
CA VAL A 134 15.26 -4.11 -5.30
C VAL A 134 15.96 -3.73 -3.99
N GLU A 135 15.92 -4.59 -2.97
CA GLU A 135 16.64 -4.40 -1.71
C GLU A 135 18.15 -4.27 -1.95
N GLY A 136 18.73 -5.14 -2.79
CA GLY A 136 20.14 -5.09 -3.15
C GLY A 136 20.55 -3.76 -3.76
N LYS A 137 19.76 -3.22 -4.69
CA LYS A 137 20.00 -1.89 -5.29
C LYS A 137 19.94 -0.76 -4.26
N VAL A 138 18.96 -0.79 -3.35
CA VAL A 138 18.85 0.22 -2.29
C VAL A 138 20.01 0.12 -1.32
N SER A 139 20.36 -1.08 -0.87
CA SER A 139 21.51 -1.31 -0.01
C SER A 139 22.80 -0.84 -0.67
N GLU A 140 22.96 -1.07 -1.98
CA GLU A 140 24.10 -0.52 -2.74
C GLU A 140 24.13 1.01 -2.73
N ILE A 141 22.99 1.69 -2.95
CA ILE A 141 22.88 3.15 -2.86
C ILE A 141 23.35 3.65 -1.48
N TYR A 142 22.78 3.11 -0.40
CA TYR A 142 23.09 3.56 0.97
C TYR A 142 24.51 3.23 1.41
N ASN A 143 25.13 2.18 0.88
CA ASN A 143 26.51 1.80 1.19
C ASN A 143 27.55 2.55 0.35
N THR A 144 27.15 3.12 -0.79
CA THR A 144 28.08 3.71 -1.76
C THR A 144 28.22 5.23 -1.59
N PHE A 145 27.15 5.93 -1.19
CA PHE A 145 27.19 7.38 -1.02
C PHE A 145 27.90 7.83 0.27
N PRO A 146 28.55 9.01 0.26
CA PRO A 146 29.17 9.57 1.45
C PRO A 146 28.15 10.15 2.44
N ASN A 147 28.58 10.37 3.68
CA ASN A 147 27.72 10.79 4.80
C ASN A 147 26.92 12.08 4.54
N GLU A 148 27.48 13.06 3.82
CA GLU A 148 26.75 14.31 3.52
C GLU A 148 25.51 14.04 2.65
N VAL A 149 25.65 13.17 1.64
CA VAL A 149 24.53 12.75 0.80
C VAL A 149 23.54 11.92 1.62
N LEU A 150 24.02 10.97 2.43
CA LEU A 150 23.14 10.15 3.27
C LEU A 150 22.34 11.02 4.26
N SER A 151 22.98 12.03 4.87
CA SER A 151 22.32 12.99 5.76
C SER A 151 21.18 13.71 5.04
N PHE A 152 21.41 14.18 3.82
CA PHE A 152 20.37 14.77 2.99
C PHE A 152 19.23 13.79 2.68
N LEU A 153 19.53 12.53 2.33
CA LEU A 153 18.50 11.52 2.06
C LEU A 153 17.63 11.29 3.28
N TYR A 154 18.22 11.16 4.47
CA TYR A 154 17.46 10.98 5.72
C TYR A 154 16.62 12.21 6.08
N ASP A 155 17.17 13.42 5.90
CA ASP A 155 16.41 14.65 6.12
C ASP A 155 15.27 14.82 5.12
N ALA A 156 15.50 14.49 3.84
CA ALA A 156 14.49 14.56 2.80
C ALA A 156 13.36 13.55 3.05
N GLN A 157 13.68 12.36 3.53
CA GLN A 157 12.69 11.36 3.97
C GLN A 157 11.85 11.86 5.15
N ARG A 158 12.49 12.47 6.15
CA ARG A 158 11.81 12.98 7.35
C ARG A 158 10.91 14.19 7.06
N THR A 159 11.37 15.09 6.19
CA THR A 159 10.68 16.36 5.91
C THR A 159 9.82 16.33 4.66
N ASN A 160 9.90 15.25 3.87
CA ASN A 160 9.36 15.14 2.53
C ASN A 160 9.82 16.26 1.57
N ASN A 161 10.97 16.88 1.85
CA ASN A 161 11.57 17.92 1.02
C ASN A 161 12.82 17.40 0.33
N TRP A 162 12.69 17.14 -0.98
CA TRP A 162 13.76 16.62 -1.84
C TRP A 162 14.36 17.70 -2.75
N ASP A 163 14.06 18.97 -2.48
CA ASP A 163 14.55 20.08 -3.27
C ASP A 163 16.03 20.36 -2.96
N VAL A 164 16.79 20.54 -4.03
CA VAL A 164 18.20 20.95 -3.95
C VAL A 164 18.27 22.43 -4.32
N PHE A 165 18.82 23.23 -3.41
CA PHE A 165 19.02 24.66 -3.57
C PHE A 165 20.50 24.98 -3.73
N ILE A 166 20.78 25.96 -4.59
CA ILE A 166 22.11 26.46 -4.88
C ILE A 166 22.12 27.98 -4.79
N ASP A 167 23.30 28.56 -4.59
CA ASP A 167 23.51 29.98 -4.77
C ASP A 167 24.15 30.21 -6.13
N VAL A 168 23.54 31.08 -6.94
CA VAL A 168 24.03 31.48 -8.26
C VAL A 168 24.75 32.81 -8.12
N GLN A 169 25.99 32.89 -8.62
CA GLN A 169 26.76 34.12 -8.62
C GLN A 169 26.22 35.06 -9.70
N LYS A 170 25.90 36.30 -9.33
CA LYS A 170 25.43 37.34 -10.25
C LYS A 170 26.27 38.59 -10.07
N PHE A 171 26.75 39.12 -11.19
CA PHE A 171 27.45 40.39 -11.25
C PHE A 171 26.47 41.48 -11.68
N LYS A 172 26.44 42.58 -10.94
CA LYS A 172 25.70 43.78 -11.32
C LYS A 172 26.66 44.96 -11.40
N THR A 173 26.56 45.74 -12.47
CA THR A 173 27.23 47.04 -12.55
C THR A 173 26.43 48.03 -11.73
N VAL A 174 27.07 48.66 -10.75
CA VAL A 174 26.49 49.68 -9.88
C VAL A 174 27.33 50.95 -10.05
N GLU A 175 26.66 52.10 -10.21
CA GLU A 175 27.31 53.40 -10.21
C GLU A 175 27.36 53.93 -8.77
N ASP A 176 28.53 54.44 -8.36
CA ASP A 176 28.70 55.10 -7.08
C ASP A 176 28.16 56.54 -7.11
N GLU A 177 28.22 57.24 -5.95
CA GLU A 177 27.79 58.63 -5.83
C GLU A 177 28.62 59.62 -6.68
N ASN A 178 29.78 59.19 -7.19
CA ASN A 178 30.68 59.95 -8.05
C ASN A 178 30.51 59.62 -9.55
N GLY A 179 29.62 58.68 -9.91
CA GLY A 179 29.41 58.22 -11.28
C GLY A 179 30.41 57.18 -11.77
N GLU A 180 31.26 56.63 -10.91
CA GLU A 180 32.15 55.51 -11.24
C GLU A 180 31.38 54.18 -11.18
N SER A 181 31.41 53.44 -12.29
CA SER A 181 30.80 52.11 -12.38
C SER A 181 31.74 51.05 -11.79
N PHE A 182 31.27 50.30 -10.80
CA PHE A 182 31.96 49.11 -10.29
C PHE A 182 31.07 47.86 -10.36
N THR A 183 31.71 46.70 -10.45
CA THR A 183 31.01 45.41 -10.48
C THR A 183 30.79 44.91 -9.06
N GLN A 184 29.52 44.80 -8.65
CA GLN A 184 29.13 44.21 -7.38
C GLN A 184 28.79 42.72 -7.57
N GLU A 185 29.41 41.88 -6.76
CA GLU A 185 29.08 40.46 -6.67
C GLU A 185 27.88 40.25 -5.72
N SER A 186 26.92 39.45 -6.16
CA SER A 186 25.77 39.03 -5.35
C SER A 186 25.48 37.54 -5.52
N TRP A 187 24.96 36.90 -4.47
CA TRP A 187 24.58 35.49 -4.48
C TRP A 187 23.07 35.37 -4.39
N VAL A 188 22.46 34.71 -5.38
CA VAL A 188 21.00 34.54 -5.44
C VAL A 188 20.67 33.06 -5.26
N LYS A 189 19.94 32.77 -4.18
CA LYS A 189 19.44 31.42 -3.90
C LYS A 189 18.42 31.01 -4.97
N SER A 190 18.68 29.89 -5.62
CA SER A 190 17.85 29.33 -6.70
C SER A 190 17.62 27.84 -6.48
N LYS A 191 16.50 27.32 -6.98
CA LYS A 191 16.22 25.88 -6.97
C LYS A 191 16.94 25.22 -8.15
N LEU A 192 17.84 24.28 -7.86
CA LEU A 192 18.51 23.48 -8.89
C LEU A 192 17.57 22.41 -9.45
N GLY A 193 16.84 21.74 -8.57
CA GLY A 193 15.97 20.63 -8.95
C GLY A 193 15.37 19.92 -7.75
N LYS A 194 14.74 18.78 -8.03
CA LYS A 194 14.17 17.89 -7.01
C LYS A 194 14.73 16.49 -7.24
N VAL A 195 15.34 15.93 -6.20
CA VAL A 195 15.79 14.54 -6.21
C VAL A 195 14.58 13.62 -6.10
N SER A 196 14.57 12.53 -6.87
CA SER A 196 13.54 11.51 -6.84
C SER A 196 13.52 10.86 -5.46
N THR A 197 12.33 10.56 -4.96
CA THR A 197 12.17 9.96 -3.63
C THR A 197 12.74 8.55 -3.61
N ILE A 198 13.40 8.19 -2.53
CA ILE A 198 13.81 6.82 -2.25
C ILE A 198 13.39 6.44 -0.83
N SER A 199 12.87 5.23 -0.67
CA SER A 199 12.45 4.72 0.63
C SER A 199 13.64 4.27 1.49
N PRO A 200 13.50 4.30 2.83
CA PRO A 200 14.55 3.84 3.75
C PRO A 200 14.93 2.38 3.49
N SER A 201 16.22 2.06 3.55
CA SER A 201 16.74 0.69 3.40
C SER A 201 16.05 -0.30 4.35
N MET A 202 15.72 0.12 5.58
CA MET A 202 15.07 -0.74 6.57
C MET A 202 13.66 -1.19 6.15
N ASP A 203 12.92 -0.35 5.42
CA ASP A 203 11.56 -0.69 4.99
C ASP A 203 11.59 -1.79 3.92
N LEU A 204 12.54 -1.71 2.98
CA LEU A 204 12.75 -2.75 1.99
C LEU A 204 13.27 -4.05 2.60
N LYS A 205 14.18 -3.95 3.58
CA LYS A 205 14.66 -5.12 4.32
C LYS A 205 13.50 -5.84 5.03
N ARG A 206 12.63 -5.08 5.71
CA ARG A 206 11.41 -5.61 6.34
C ARG A 206 10.47 -6.25 5.31
N LEU A 207 10.31 -5.63 4.13
CA LEU A 207 9.50 -6.20 3.05
C LEU A 207 10.08 -7.52 2.55
N LEU A 208 11.40 -7.61 2.33
CA LEU A 208 12.08 -8.84 1.94
C LEU A 208 11.92 -9.93 2.99
N ASP A 209 12.09 -9.60 4.28
CA ASP A 209 11.88 -10.54 5.39
C ASP A 209 10.44 -11.06 5.40
N ASN A 210 9.46 -10.16 5.23
CA ASN A 210 8.04 -10.51 5.17
C ASN A 210 7.71 -11.44 3.98
N VAL A 211 8.25 -11.17 2.80
CA VAL A 211 8.06 -12.02 1.60
C VAL A 211 8.73 -13.38 1.79
N THR A 212 9.92 -13.41 2.38
CA THR A 212 10.64 -14.64 2.73
C THR A 212 9.81 -15.50 3.68
N ASP A 213 9.22 -14.88 4.71
CA ASP A 213 8.36 -15.56 5.67
C ASP A 213 7.03 -15.99 5.08
N LEU A 214 6.49 -15.24 4.13
CA LEU A 214 5.32 -15.64 3.36
C LEU A 214 5.63 -16.89 2.52
N ARG A 215 6.79 -16.94 1.85
CA ARG A 215 7.24 -18.13 1.10
C ARG A 215 7.37 -19.36 1.99
N LYS A 216 8.05 -19.24 3.14
CA LYS A 216 8.18 -20.34 4.11
C LYS A 216 6.81 -20.85 4.56
N PHE A 217 5.92 -19.91 4.88
CA PHE A 217 4.56 -20.23 5.27
C PHE A 217 3.78 -20.91 4.14
N TYR A 218 3.92 -20.43 2.90
CA TYR A 218 3.29 -21.01 1.72
C TYR A 218 3.75 -22.45 1.47
N ASN A 219 5.05 -22.71 1.56
CA ASN A 219 5.60 -24.06 1.37
C ASN A 219 5.07 -25.04 2.43
N SER A 220 4.93 -24.60 3.68
CA SER A 220 4.29 -25.41 4.72
C SER A 220 2.78 -25.57 4.50
N PHE A 221 2.12 -24.62 3.85
CA PHE A 221 0.70 -24.68 3.55
C PHE A 221 0.41 -25.60 2.35
N ALA A 222 1.25 -25.57 1.31
CA ALA A 222 1.08 -26.34 0.09
C ALA A 222 1.15 -27.87 0.28
N THR A 223 1.60 -28.34 1.45
CA THR A 223 1.61 -29.75 1.85
C THR A 223 0.30 -30.22 2.49
N VAL A 224 -0.59 -29.29 2.86
CA VAL A 224 -1.91 -29.59 3.44
C VAL A 224 -2.80 -30.22 2.36
N ARG A 225 -3.46 -31.33 2.68
CA ARG A 225 -4.42 -31.95 1.75
C ARG A 225 -5.74 -31.19 1.81
N PRO A 226 -6.49 -31.09 0.69
CA PRO A 226 -7.82 -30.50 0.70
C PRO A 226 -8.76 -31.12 1.74
N ASP A 227 -8.67 -32.44 1.95
CA ASP A 227 -9.49 -33.18 2.92
C ASP A 227 -9.22 -32.72 4.37
N ASP A 228 -7.98 -32.33 4.68
CA ASP A 228 -7.58 -31.86 6.00
C ASP A 228 -8.13 -30.46 6.33
N LEU A 229 -8.61 -29.70 5.32
CA LEU A 229 -9.18 -28.36 5.53
C LEU A 229 -10.46 -28.40 6.35
N ALA A 230 -11.23 -29.50 6.26
CA ALA A 230 -12.47 -29.68 7.01
C ALA A 230 -12.22 -29.66 8.53
N ASP A 231 -11.06 -30.15 8.98
CA ASP A 231 -10.71 -30.23 10.40
C ASP A 231 -10.12 -28.92 10.95
N ILE A 232 -9.79 -27.95 10.09
CA ILE A 232 -9.26 -26.65 10.51
C ILE A 232 -10.40 -25.76 11.02
N LYS A 233 -10.27 -25.30 12.27
CA LYS A 233 -11.21 -24.33 12.87
C LYS A 233 -11.23 -23.00 12.10
N THR A 234 -12.40 -22.39 11.97
CA THR A 234 -12.64 -21.14 11.22
C THR A 234 -11.67 -20.00 11.55
N PRO A 235 -11.34 -19.69 12.84
CA PRO A 235 -10.38 -18.62 13.14
C PRO A 235 -8.99 -18.88 12.55
N LYS A 236 -8.55 -20.15 12.51
CA LYS A 236 -7.27 -20.54 11.91
C LYS A 236 -7.33 -20.44 10.39
N LEU A 237 -8.41 -20.90 9.75
CA LEU A 237 -8.63 -20.73 8.31
C LEU A 237 -8.57 -19.25 7.90
N LYS A 238 -9.33 -18.37 8.56
CA LYS A 238 -9.32 -16.92 8.28
C LYS A 238 -7.93 -16.31 8.42
N LYS A 239 -7.18 -16.70 9.45
CA LYS A 239 -5.80 -16.23 9.66
C LYS A 239 -4.87 -16.69 8.53
N GLN A 240 -5.01 -17.93 8.06
CA GLN A 240 -4.23 -18.46 6.94
C GLN A 240 -4.58 -17.73 5.64
N VAL A 241 -5.87 -17.61 5.29
CA VAL A 241 -6.35 -16.84 4.12
C VAL A 241 -5.80 -15.43 4.13
N LYS A 242 -5.94 -14.71 5.24
CA LYS A 242 -5.45 -13.33 5.37
C LYS A 242 -3.94 -13.25 5.11
N ARG A 243 -3.15 -14.17 5.68
CA ARG A 243 -1.70 -14.20 5.49
C ARG A 243 -1.32 -14.49 4.04
N LEU A 244 -2.00 -15.45 3.39
CA LEU A 244 -1.78 -15.77 1.98
C LEU A 244 -2.17 -14.64 1.03
N GLY A 245 -3.17 -13.84 1.42
CA GLY A 245 -3.60 -12.65 0.69
C GLY A 245 -2.60 -11.48 0.73
N LEU A 246 -1.61 -11.50 1.63
CA LEU A 246 -0.58 -10.44 1.69
C LEU A 246 0.34 -10.41 0.46
N LYS A 247 0.34 -11.49 -0.35
CA LYS A 247 1.16 -11.57 -1.58
C LYS A 247 0.90 -10.39 -2.52
N ASP A 248 -0.37 -9.97 -2.66
CA ASP A 248 -0.77 -8.93 -3.60
C ASP A 248 -0.38 -7.54 -3.06
N GLU A 249 -0.47 -7.33 -1.75
CA GLU A 249 0.01 -6.12 -1.07
C GLU A 249 1.54 -5.98 -1.21
N TYR A 250 2.27 -7.07 -0.98
CA TYR A 250 3.73 -7.09 -1.13
C TYR A 250 4.15 -6.83 -2.57
N ALA A 251 3.44 -7.37 -3.56
CA ALA A 251 3.70 -7.09 -4.96
C ALA A 251 3.54 -5.62 -5.32
N GLN A 252 2.49 -4.96 -4.83
CA GLN A 252 2.30 -3.52 -5.03
C GLN A 252 3.43 -2.70 -4.41
N LEU A 253 3.87 -3.06 -3.19
CA LEU A 253 4.99 -2.39 -2.54
C LEU A 253 6.32 -2.59 -3.27
N ILE A 254 6.59 -3.81 -3.77
CA ILE A 254 7.81 -4.10 -4.54
C ILE A 254 7.83 -3.29 -5.84
N VAL A 255 6.71 -3.21 -6.56
CA VAL A 255 6.59 -2.40 -7.78
C VAL A 255 6.89 -0.93 -7.46
N LYS A 256 6.24 -0.38 -6.42
CA LYS A 256 6.46 0.99 -5.97
C LYS A 256 7.94 1.25 -5.66
N TYR A 257 8.58 0.39 -4.87
CA TYR A 257 9.99 0.57 -4.52
C TYR A 257 10.91 0.41 -5.72
N ASN A 258 10.62 -0.51 -6.64
CA ASN A 258 11.40 -0.66 -7.86
C ASN A 258 11.33 0.61 -8.74
N GLU A 259 10.15 1.23 -8.85
CA GLU A 259 9.95 2.49 -9.55
C GLU A 259 10.72 3.65 -8.88
N GLU A 260 10.65 3.77 -7.56
CA GLU A 260 11.42 4.76 -6.78
C GLU A 260 12.93 4.61 -7.02
N VAL A 261 13.45 3.40 -6.89
CA VAL A 261 14.87 3.09 -7.11
C VAL A 261 15.30 3.38 -8.53
N SER A 262 14.48 2.99 -9.52
CA SER A 262 14.77 3.23 -10.93
C SER A 262 14.75 4.71 -11.27
N ALA A 263 13.84 5.50 -10.67
CA ALA A 263 13.81 6.94 -10.82
C ALA A 263 15.02 7.60 -10.14
N PHE A 264 15.39 7.12 -8.95
CA PHE A 264 16.53 7.63 -8.20
C PHE A 264 17.85 7.41 -8.95
N LEU A 265 18.07 6.21 -9.50
CA LEU A 265 19.29 5.82 -10.21
C LEU A 265 19.46 6.48 -11.59
N LYS A 266 18.53 7.31 -12.05
CA LYS A 266 18.72 8.09 -13.28
C LYS A 266 19.91 9.04 -13.11
N GLU A 267 20.81 9.06 -14.08
CA GLU A 267 22.03 9.89 -14.06
C GLU A 267 21.70 11.37 -13.76
N SER A 268 20.74 11.95 -14.48
CA SER A 268 20.29 13.34 -14.26
C SER A 268 19.76 13.61 -12.84
N ASN A 269 19.19 12.60 -12.20
CA ASN A 269 18.66 12.72 -10.85
C ASN A 269 19.78 12.75 -9.81
N MET A 270 20.71 11.80 -9.92
CA MET A 270 21.78 11.66 -8.95
C MET A 270 22.83 12.78 -9.07
N GLU A 271 23.00 13.40 -10.24
CA GLU A 271 23.88 14.56 -10.44
C GLU A 271 23.56 15.74 -9.51
N PHE A 272 22.30 15.91 -9.10
CA PHE A 272 21.92 16.95 -8.13
C PHE A 272 22.58 16.78 -6.76
N LEU A 273 22.94 15.54 -6.39
CA LEU A 273 23.55 15.24 -5.10
C LEU A 273 24.95 15.85 -4.93
N ILE A 274 25.62 16.22 -6.03
CA ILE A 274 26.90 16.96 -5.97
C ILE A 274 26.72 18.32 -5.27
N TYR A 275 25.56 18.95 -5.43
CA TYR A 275 25.27 20.26 -4.84
C TYR A 275 24.68 20.19 -3.43
N VAL A 276 24.55 18.97 -2.89
CA VAL A 276 24.29 18.74 -1.46
C VAL A 276 25.59 18.75 -0.66
N CYS A 277 26.74 18.53 -1.31
CA CYS A 277 28.04 18.44 -0.66
C CYS A 277 28.67 19.80 -0.34
N ASP A 278 29.31 19.92 0.81
CA ASP A 278 29.96 21.16 1.30
C ASP A 278 31.38 21.36 0.75
N SER A 279 32.06 20.29 0.35
CA SER A 279 33.46 20.36 -0.06
C SER A 279 33.73 19.69 -1.41
N ASN A 280 34.77 20.13 -2.11
CA ASN A 280 35.23 19.48 -3.35
C ASN A 280 35.62 18.00 -3.14
N LYS A 281 36.11 17.65 -1.94
CA LYS A 281 36.40 16.26 -1.57
C LYS A 281 35.14 15.41 -1.55
N GLU A 282 34.07 15.90 -0.93
CA GLU A 282 32.80 15.19 -0.85
C GLU A 282 32.08 15.16 -2.21
N GLN A 283 32.21 16.22 -3.01
CA GLN A 283 31.77 16.21 -4.41
C GLN A 283 32.50 15.16 -5.25
N PHE A 284 33.80 14.98 -5.04
CA PHE A 284 34.59 13.93 -5.69
C PHE A 284 34.12 12.53 -5.27
N LEU A 285 33.96 12.28 -3.97
CA LEU A 285 33.46 10.99 -3.46
C LEU A 285 32.04 10.69 -3.95
N THR A 286 31.18 11.70 -3.97
CA THR A 286 29.84 11.59 -4.53
C THR A 286 29.91 11.26 -6.01
N THR A 287 30.73 11.95 -6.80
CA THR A 287 30.91 11.64 -8.22
C THR A 287 31.43 10.21 -8.43
N GLN A 288 32.35 9.75 -7.58
CA GLN A 288 32.81 8.36 -7.60
C GLN A 288 31.66 7.38 -7.35
N ALA A 289 30.80 7.67 -6.36
CA ALA A 289 29.60 6.89 -6.06
C ALA A 289 28.63 6.85 -7.24
N LEU A 290 28.35 8.01 -7.86
CA LEU A 290 27.51 8.14 -9.07
C LEU A 290 28.01 7.24 -10.20
N MET A 291 29.31 7.28 -10.46
CA MET A 291 29.93 6.49 -11.51
C MET A 291 29.80 4.99 -11.22
N ARG A 292 30.03 4.55 -9.97
CA ARG A 292 29.86 3.14 -9.58
C ARG A 292 28.43 2.66 -9.79
N LEU A 293 27.44 3.41 -9.29
CA LEU A 293 26.02 3.08 -9.42
C LEU A 293 25.52 3.09 -10.87
N SER A 294 26.18 3.85 -11.75
CA SER A 294 25.88 3.89 -13.19
C SER A 294 26.64 2.82 -14.00
N GLY A 295 27.41 1.93 -13.34
CA GLY A 295 28.24 0.92 -14.01
C GLY A 295 29.49 1.46 -14.72
N LEU A 296 29.87 2.70 -14.45
CA LEU A 296 31.06 3.34 -15.02
C LEU A 296 32.31 3.05 -14.18
N LYS A 297 33.47 2.98 -14.84
CA LYS A 297 34.77 2.79 -14.16
C LYS A 297 35.09 3.99 -13.27
N ALA A 298 35.05 3.80 -11.95
CA ALA A 298 35.28 4.85 -10.95
C ALA A 298 36.59 4.69 -10.17
N ALA A 299 37.62 4.10 -10.80
CA ALA A 299 38.88 3.74 -10.13
C ALA A 299 39.97 4.82 -10.23
N HIS A 300 40.04 5.58 -11.34
CA HIS A 300 41.08 6.60 -11.52
C HIS A 300 40.53 8.00 -11.25
N SER A 301 41.24 8.76 -10.41
CA SER A 301 40.91 10.14 -10.03
C SER A 301 40.65 11.04 -11.23
N THR A 302 41.49 10.96 -12.27
CA THR A 302 41.35 11.77 -13.48
C THR A 302 40.01 11.60 -14.18
N TYR A 303 39.42 10.40 -14.19
CA TYR A 303 38.09 10.18 -14.78
C TYR A 303 36.99 10.76 -13.91
N ILE A 304 37.13 10.66 -12.58
CA ILE A 304 36.19 11.22 -11.61
C ILE A 304 36.21 12.75 -11.71
N ASP A 305 37.38 13.37 -11.76
CA ASP A 305 37.52 14.83 -11.89
C ASP A 305 36.93 15.35 -13.21
N LYS A 306 37.20 14.66 -14.33
CA LYS A 306 36.60 14.99 -15.62
C LYS A 306 35.08 14.90 -15.56
N ARG A 307 34.55 13.87 -14.90
CA ARG A 307 33.12 13.67 -14.76
C ARG A 307 32.50 14.75 -13.88
N LEU A 308 33.10 15.07 -12.74
CA LEU A 308 32.66 16.14 -11.85
C LEU A 308 32.63 17.49 -12.58
N LYS A 309 33.69 17.81 -13.33
CA LYS A 309 33.76 19.03 -14.14
C LYS A 309 32.63 19.08 -15.18
N SER A 310 32.43 17.98 -15.92
CA SER A 310 31.34 17.88 -16.91
C SER A 310 29.96 18.12 -16.29
N ILE A 311 29.72 17.59 -15.08
CA ILE A 311 28.46 17.82 -14.37
C ILE A 311 28.32 19.29 -13.95
N LYS A 312 29.38 19.90 -13.40
CA LYS A 312 29.36 21.33 -13.04
C LYS A 312 29.08 22.22 -14.25
N ASP A 313 29.82 22.01 -15.34
CA ASP A 313 29.64 22.77 -16.59
C ASP A 313 28.20 22.62 -17.12
N LYS A 314 27.62 21.41 -17.02
CA LYS A 314 26.22 21.14 -17.40
C LYS A 314 25.24 21.91 -16.52
N MET A 315 25.45 21.93 -15.21
CA MET A 315 24.55 22.60 -14.27
C MET A 315 24.67 24.12 -14.35
N GLU A 316 25.88 24.68 -14.49
CA GLU A 316 26.09 26.12 -14.71
C GLU A 316 25.41 26.62 -16.00
N LYS A 317 25.42 25.81 -17.06
CA LYS A 317 24.68 26.13 -18.30
C LYS A 317 23.17 26.28 -18.09
N LEU A 318 22.57 25.59 -17.11
CA LEU A 318 21.16 25.79 -16.76
C LEU A 318 20.89 27.18 -16.17
N PHE A 319 21.94 27.84 -15.67
CA PHE A 319 21.90 29.19 -15.09
C PHE A 319 22.63 30.22 -15.94
N GLY A 320 22.67 30.01 -17.27
CA GLY A 320 23.28 30.97 -18.21
C GLY A 320 24.81 30.96 -18.20
N GLY A 321 25.44 29.93 -17.63
CA GLY A 321 26.90 29.83 -17.47
C GLY A 321 27.43 30.51 -16.21
N ASP A 322 26.55 31.03 -15.35
CA ASP A 322 26.96 31.59 -14.07
C ASP A 322 27.48 30.50 -13.13
N TYR A 323 28.49 30.85 -12.34
CA TYR A 323 29.04 29.96 -11.33
C TYR A 323 27.99 29.66 -10.24
N ILE A 324 27.89 28.39 -9.86
CA ILE A 324 26.93 27.92 -8.85
C ILE A 324 27.62 27.14 -7.73
N ARG A 325 27.12 27.30 -6.51
CA ARG A 325 27.58 26.55 -5.32
C ARG A 325 26.40 26.04 -4.51
N LYS A 326 26.65 25.10 -3.61
CA LYS A 326 25.67 24.68 -2.59
C LYS A 326 25.15 25.92 -1.84
N SER A 327 23.83 26.00 -1.66
CA SER A 327 23.24 27.07 -0.85
C SER A 327 23.50 26.80 0.63
N VAL A 328 24.13 27.76 1.31
CA VAL A 328 24.26 27.71 2.77
C VAL A 328 22.91 28.10 3.37
N ARG A 329 22.38 27.28 4.28
CA ARG A 329 21.10 27.54 4.93
C ARG A 329 21.14 28.77 5.81
#